data_AF-A0A7S3I6K2-F1
#
_entry.id   AF-A0A7S3I6K2-F1
#
_cell.length_a   1.000
_cell.length_b   1.000
_cell.length_c   1.000
_cell.angle_alpha   90.00
_cell.angle_beta   90.00
_cell.angle_gamma   90.00
#
_symmetry.space_group_name_H-M   'P 1'
#
loop_
_entity.id
_entity.type
_entity.pdbx_description
1 polymer ?
#
loop_
_entity_poly.entity_id
_entity_poly.type
_entity_poly.pdbx_seq_one_letter_code
_entity_poly.pdbx_strand_id
1 'polypeptide(L)'
;QKIVYNGILKGRLARDPATGRIGNQSLRNAMMQLRKISNHPYQFLECYPQENIDWIYMSSGKFELLDRMMPKILRMGHKVLIFSQFVQLIQILCHFFDYRGIKHLKLDGAMGLEQRNDNLKKFQ
;
A
#
# COMPACT_ATOMS: atom_id res chain seq x y z
N GLN A 1 3.75 6.68 -10.53
CA GLN A 1 4.94 6.11 -9.84
C GLN A 1 6.29 6.64 -10.34
N LYS A 2 6.63 6.49 -11.63
CA LYS A 2 7.96 6.86 -12.17
C LYS A 2 8.37 8.32 -11.91
N ILE A 3 7.42 9.25 -12.01
CA ILE A 3 7.66 10.69 -11.77
C ILE A 3 8.16 10.92 -10.34
N VAL A 4 7.43 10.41 -9.34
CA VAL A 4 7.79 10.55 -7.92
C VAL A 4 9.08 9.81 -7.60
N TYR A 5 9.27 8.61 -8.16
CA TYR A 5 10.51 7.83 -8.01
C TYR A 5 11.74 8.60 -8.51
N ASN A 6 11.66 9.16 -9.71
CA ASN A 6 12.73 9.99 -10.27
C ASN A 6 12.94 11.28 -9.47
N GLY A 7 11.89 11.84 -8.87
CA GLY A 7 11.98 12.99 -7.96
C GLY A 7 12.77 12.67 -6.69
N ILE A 8 12.56 11.50 -6.10
CA ILE A 8 13.31 11.02 -4.92
C ILE A 8 14.79 10.80 -5.29
N LEU A 9 15.05 10.12 -6.42
CA LEU A 9 16.41 9.85 -6.89
C LEU A 9 17.21 11.11 -7.22
N LYS A 10 16.56 12.14 -7.76
CA LYS A 10 17.18 13.44 -8.06
C LYS A 10 17.53 14.26 -6.80
N GLY A 11 17.38 13.69 -5.61
CA GLY A 11 17.90 14.26 -4.37
C GLY A 11 17.02 15.33 -3.72
N ARG A 12 15.78 15.54 -4.20
CA ARG A 12 14.83 16.48 -3.57
C ARG A 12 14.39 16.05 -2.16
N LEU A 13 14.55 14.77 -1.82
CA LEU A 13 14.14 14.19 -0.53
C LEU A 13 15.29 13.48 0.22
N ALA A 14 16.48 13.45 -0.35
CA ALA A 14 17.67 12.80 0.24
C ALA A 14 18.63 13.79 0.92
N ARG A 15 18.31 15.09 0.91
CA ARG A 15 19.08 16.11 1.62
C ARG A 15 18.44 16.35 2.98
N ASP A 16 19.26 16.33 4.02
CA ASP A 16 18.86 16.76 5.34
C ASP A 16 18.41 18.24 5.29
N PRO A 17 17.19 18.59 5.71
CA PRO A 17 16.68 19.97 5.64
C PRO A 17 17.51 20.97 6.46
N ALA A 18 18.27 20.51 7.47
CA ALA A 18 19.11 21.37 8.31
C ALA A 18 20.55 21.52 7.79
N THR A 19 21.13 20.49 7.18
CA THR A 19 22.57 20.48 6.82
C THR A 19 22.85 20.37 5.33
N GLY A 20 21.86 20.04 4.49
CA GLY A 20 22.00 19.85 3.05
C GLY A 20 22.91 18.68 2.63
N ARG A 21 23.55 18.00 3.58
CA ARG A 21 24.47 16.88 3.36
C ARG A 21 23.70 15.56 3.27
N ILE A 22 24.23 14.65 2.46
CA ILE A 22 23.71 13.29 2.35
C ILE A 22 24.38 12.45 3.44
N GLY A 23 23.75 12.37 4.60
CA GLY A 23 24.18 11.49 5.70
C GLY A 23 23.49 10.12 5.66
N ASN A 24 24.01 9.14 6.41
CA ASN A 24 23.41 7.79 6.50
C ASN A 24 21.92 7.81 6.90
N GLN A 25 21.51 8.76 7.74
CA GLN A 25 20.11 8.95 8.13
C GLN A 25 19.23 9.42 6.97
N SER A 26 19.73 10.36 6.15
CA SER A 26 19.04 10.85 4.95
C SER A 26 18.90 9.78 3.87
N LEU A 27 19.89 8.90 3.73
CA LEU A 27 19.84 7.73 2.85
C LEU A 27 18.82 6.69 3.33
N ARG A 28 18.79 6.40 4.63
CA ARG A 28 17.77 5.52 5.23
C ARG A 28 16.35 6.05 5.00
N ASN A 29 16.16 7.35 5.16
CA ASN A 29 14.89 8.01 4.88
C ASN A 29 14.53 7.93 3.39
N ALA A 30 15.48 8.20 2.49
CA ALA A 30 15.26 8.07 1.05
C ALA A 30 14.88 6.63 0.65
N MET A 31 15.56 5.62 1.19
CA MET A 31 15.22 4.21 0.97
C MET A 31 13.80 3.88 1.45
N MET A 32 13.38 4.43 2.59
CA MET A 32 12.00 4.28 3.07
C MET A 32 10.99 4.85 2.06
N GLN A 33 11.24 6.05 1.53
CA GLN A 33 10.35 6.66 0.53
C GLN A 33 10.35 5.87 -0.79
N LEU A 34 11.51 5.37 -1.23
CA LEU A 34 11.60 4.51 -2.41
C LEU A 34 10.78 3.21 -2.22
N ARG A 35 10.82 2.61 -1.03
CA ARG A 35 9.96 1.46 -0.70
C ARG A 35 8.48 1.83 -0.75
N LYS A 36 8.10 3.01 -0.27
CA LYS A 36 6.71 3.47 -0.29
C LYS A 36 6.18 3.68 -1.72
N ILE A 37 6.90 4.41 -2.56
CA ILE A 37 6.46 4.69 -3.94
C ILE A 37 6.38 3.43 -4.79
N SER A 38 7.23 2.45 -4.51
CA SER A 38 7.21 1.14 -5.16
C SER A 38 5.92 0.35 -4.85
N ASN A 39 5.25 0.65 -3.74
CA ASN A 39 3.97 0.05 -3.40
C ASN A 39 2.80 0.84 -3.99
N HIS A 40 2.70 2.12 -3.63
CA HIS A 40 1.58 2.94 -4.08
C HIS A 40 1.90 4.45 -3.90
N PRO A 41 1.62 5.33 -4.88
CA PRO A 41 1.78 6.78 -4.72
C PRO A 41 0.97 7.38 -3.57
N TYR A 42 -0.23 6.88 -3.32
CA TYR A 42 -1.05 7.32 -2.18
C TYR A 42 -0.46 7.04 -0.79
N GLN A 43 0.66 6.31 -0.65
CA GLN A 43 1.35 6.21 0.65
C GLN A 43 2.03 7.51 1.11
N PHE A 44 2.07 8.53 0.25
CA PHE A 44 2.57 9.86 0.56
C PHE A 44 1.47 10.86 0.88
N LEU A 45 0.21 10.47 0.72
CA LEU A 45 -0.94 11.34 0.94
C LEU A 45 -1.59 10.98 2.27
N GLU A 46 -1.92 11.99 3.07
CA GLU A 46 -2.59 11.82 4.36
C GLU A 46 -4.08 11.53 4.20
N CYS A 47 -4.67 11.99 3.11
CA CYS A 47 -6.07 11.75 2.74
C CYS A 47 -6.17 11.13 1.34
N TYR A 48 -7.14 10.23 1.19
CA TYR A 48 -7.46 9.59 -0.09
C TYR A 48 -8.65 10.32 -0.72
N PRO A 49 -8.57 10.72 -2.00
CA PRO A 49 -9.74 11.26 -2.69
C PRO A 49 -10.78 10.13 -2.84
N GLN A 50 -11.86 10.20 -2.04
CA GLN A 50 -12.93 9.18 -2.03
C GLN A 50 -13.73 9.17 -3.35
N GLU A 51 -13.73 10.28 -4.06
CA GLU A 51 -14.55 10.50 -5.25
C GLU A 51 -13.99 9.83 -6.52
N ASN A 52 -12.73 9.37 -6.51
CA ASN A 52 -12.07 8.86 -7.72
C ASN A 52 -11.20 7.62 -7.43
N ILE A 53 -11.85 6.54 -6.98
CA ILE A 53 -11.19 5.26 -6.67
C ILE A 53 -10.49 4.68 -7.90
N ASP A 54 -10.92 5.04 -9.12
CA ASP A 54 -10.25 4.62 -10.35
C ASP A 54 -8.77 5.03 -10.39
N TRP A 55 -8.45 6.16 -9.77
CA TRP A 55 -7.09 6.68 -9.71
C TRP A 55 -6.21 5.86 -8.77
N ILE A 56 -6.79 5.15 -7.80
CA ILE A 56 -6.05 4.25 -6.91
C ILE A 56 -5.43 3.14 -7.75
N TYR A 57 -6.21 2.36 -8.50
CA TYR A 57 -5.63 1.24 -9.25
C TYR A 57 -4.75 1.70 -10.42
N MET A 58 -5.10 2.78 -11.14
CA MET A 58 -4.30 3.27 -12.28
C MET A 58 -2.95 3.84 -11.87
N SER A 59 -2.80 4.26 -10.60
CA SER A 59 -1.58 4.91 -10.14
C SER A 59 -0.47 3.93 -9.72
N SER A 60 -0.78 2.63 -9.56
CA SER A 60 0.19 1.59 -9.18
C SER A 60 0.10 0.34 -10.05
N GLY A 61 1.20 -0.03 -10.71
CA GLY A 61 1.26 -1.24 -11.54
C GLY A 61 1.03 -2.55 -10.75
N LYS A 62 1.28 -2.55 -9.43
CA LYS A 62 0.95 -3.70 -8.58
C LYS A 62 -0.56 -3.89 -8.44
N PHE A 63 -1.31 -2.80 -8.32
CA PHE A 63 -2.76 -2.84 -8.21
C PHE A 63 -3.41 -3.17 -9.54
N GLU A 64 -2.86 -2.69 -10.66
CA GLU A 64 -3.31 -3.10 -12.00
C GLU A 64 -3.17 -4.62 -12.20
N LEU A 65 -2.05 -5.21 -11.77
CA LEU A 65 -1.86 -6.66 -11.84
C LEU A 65 -2.81 -7.40 -10.89
N LEU A 66 -2.96 -6.92 -9.66
CA LEU A 66 -3.87 -7.48 -8.66
C LEU A 66 -5.31 -7.53 -9.19
N ASP A 67 -5.77 -6.44 -9.81
CA ASP A 67 -7.09 -6.30 -10.41
C ASP A 67 -7.35 -7.32 -11.52
N ARG A 68 -6.33 -7.63 -12.32
CA ARG A 68 -6.41 -8.65 -13.37
C ARG A 68 -6.39 -10.08 -12.83
N MET A 69 -5.69 -10.31 -11.72
CA MET A 69 -5.50 -11.64 -11.12
C MET A 69 -6.68 -12.05 -10.24
N MET A 70 -7.23 -11.12 -9.45
CA MET A 70 -8.28 -11.40 -8.47
C MET A 70 -9.53 -12.09 -9.01
N PRO A 71 -10.15 -11.62 -10.10
CA PRO A 71 -11.32 -12.27 -10.67
C PRO A 71 -11.06 -13.69 -11.15
N LYS A 72 -9.82 -14.03 -11.52
CA LYS A 72 -9.46 -15.39 -11.95
C LYS A 72 -9.35 -16.32 -10.75
N ILE A 73 -8.60 -15.90 -9.73
CA ILE A 73 -8.33 -16.69 -8.53
C ILE A 73 -9.63 -16.92 -7.73
N LEU A 74 -10.48 -15.91 -7.61
CA LEU A 74 -11.77 -16.03 -6.92
C LEU A 74 -12.76 -16.94 -7.66
N ARG A 75 -12.81 -16.89 -8.99
CA ARG A 75 -13.64 -17.82 -9.80
C ARG A 75 -13.21 -19.28 -9.64
N MET A 76 -11.93 -19.52 -9.37
CA MET A 76 -11.40 -20.86 -9.08
C MET A 76 -11.67 -21.31 -7.64
N GLY A 77 -12.27 -20.47 -6.80
CA GLY A 77 -12.62 -20.81 -5.41
C GLY A 77 -11.43 -20.75 -4.43
N HIS A 78 -10.31 -20.12 -4.80
CA HIS A 78 -9.15 -20.01 -3.92
C HIS A 78 -9.29 -18.86 -2.91
N LYS A 79 -8.86 -19.11 -1.67
CA LYS A 79 -8.66 -18.08 -0.65
C LYS A 79 -7.28 -17.44 -0.80
N VAL A 80 -7.15 -16.14 -0.55
CA VAL A 80 -5.91 -15.38 -0.80
C VAL A 80 -5.50 -14.61 0.44
N LEU A 81 -4.23 -14.72 0.81
CA LEU A 81 -3.61 -13.96 1.89
C LEU A 81 -2.62 -12.95 1.31
N ILE A 82 -2.78 -11.67 1.66
CA ILE A 82 -1.90 -10.59 1.22
C ILE A 82 -1.18 -10.02 2.44
N PHE A 83 0.15 -10.04 2.40
CA PHE A 83 0.99 -9.47 3.44
C PHE A 83 1.60 -8.14 2.97
N SER A 84 1.61 -7.17 3.88
CA SER A 84 2.26 -5.88 3.66
C SER A 84 3.01 -5.45 4.91
N GLN A 85 4.18 -4.85 4.70
CA GLN A 85 4.98 -4.23 5.76
C GLN A 85 4.42 -2.86 6.19
N PHE A 86 3.53 -2.25 5.39
CA PHE A 86 2.97 -0.92 5.65
C PHE A 86 1.47 -1.03 5.91
N VAL A 87 1.03 -0.57 7.10
CA VAL A 87 -0.39 -0.54 7.50
C VAL A 87 -1.22 0.34 6.57
N GLN A 88 -0.69 1.49 6.14
CA GLN A 88 -1.34 2.35 5.15
C GLN A 88 -1.62 1.62 3.82
N LEU A 89 -0.75 0.70 3.38
CA LEU A 89 -1.03 -0.08 2.18
C LEU A 89 -2.22 -1.02 2.37
N ILE A 90 -2.36 -1.58 3.57
CA ILE A 90 -3.46 -2.49 3.90
C ILE A 90 -4.78 -1.70 3.85
N GLN A 91 -4.80 -0.46 4.33
CA GLN A 91 -5.98 0.41 4.20
C GLN A 91 -6.33 0.69 2.74
N ILE A 92 -5.35 0.99 1.88
CA ILE A 92 -5.56 1.18 0.43
C ILE A 92 -6.12 -0.10 -0.20
N LEU A 93 -5.60 -1.28 0.18
CA LEU A 93 -6.12 -2.57 -0.29
C LEU A 93 -7.57 -2.80 0.16
N CYS A 94 -7.92 -2.47 1.40
CA CYS A 94 -9.30 -2.56 1.89
C CYS A 94 -10.25 -1.73 1.02
N HIS A 95 -9.93 -0.46 0.79
CA HIS A 95 -10.74 0.41 -0.08
C HIS A 95 -10.86 -0.12 -1.52
N PHE A 96 -9.77 -0.67 -2.06
CA PHE A 96 -9.79 -1.31 -3.38
C PHE A 96 -10.71 -2.53 -3.42
N PHE A 97 -10.67 -3.39 -2.40
CA PHE A 97 -11.53 -4.57 -2.34
C PHE A 97 -13.00 -4.22 -2.10
N ASP A 98 -13.29 -3.22 -1.26
CA ASP A 98 -14.65 -2.71 -1.06
C ASP A 98 -15.24 -2.21 -2.38
N TYR A 99 -14.47 -1.41 -3.14
CA TYR A 99 -14.88 -0.92 -4.45
C TYR A 99 -15.14 -2.03 -5.47
N ARG A 100 -14.31 -3.09 -5.46
CA ARG A 100 -14.51 -4.27 -6.32
C ARG A 100 -15.56 -5.25 -5.80
N GLY A 101 -16.19 -4.98 -4.65
CA GLY A 101 -17.16 -5.88 -4.03
C GLY A 101 -16.54 -7.20 -3.53
N ILE A 102 -15.24 -7.23 -3.29
CA ILE A 102 -14.51 -8.41 -2.83
C ILE A 102 -14.53 -8.44 -1.31
N LYS A 103 -15.15 -9.49 -0.76
CA LYS A 103 -15.14 -9.75 0.68
C LYS A 103 -13.71 -9.99 1.15
N HIS A 104 -13.29 -9.25 2.17
CA HIS A 104 -11.95 -9.32 2.70
C HIS A 104 -11.97 -9.15 4.23
N LEU A 105 -10.87 -9.55 4.87
CA LEU A 105 -10.65 -9.37 6.30
C LEU A 105 -9.27 -8.74 6.50
N LYS A 106 -9.18 -7.83 7.46
CA LYS A 106 -7.93 -7.18 7.83
C LYS A 106 -7.41 -7.75 9.14
N LEU A 107 -6.09 -7.95 9.21
CA LEU A 107 -5.35 -8.16 10.45
C LEU A 107 -4.22 -7.15 10.51
N ASP A 108 -4.25 -6.26 11.48
CA ASP A 108 -3.14 -5.36 11.78
C ASP A 108 -2.68 -5.52 13.24
N GLY A 109 -1.52 -4.95 13.57
CA GLY A 109 -0.93 -5.05 14.91
C GLY A 109 -1.60 -4.17 15.96
N ALA A 110 -2.50 -3.26 15.56
CA ALA A 110 -3.27 -2.42 16.47
C ALA A 110 -4.60 -3.07 16.88
N MET A 111 -5.05 -4.10 16.17
CA MET A 111 -6.25 -4.86 16.52
C MET A 111 -6.08 -5.64 17.82
N GLY A 112 -7.10 -5.59 18.68
CA GLY A 112 -7.17 -6.39 19.89
C GLY A 112 -7.15 -7.90 19.61
N LEU A 113 -6.63 -8.68 20.56
CA LEU A 113 -6.48 -10.14 20.44
C LEU A 113 -7.80 -10.85 20.11
N GLU A 114 -8.90 -10.42 20.73
CA GLU A 114 -10.23 -10.99 20.50
C GLU A 114 -10.69 -10.77 19.04
N GLN A 115 -10.64 -9.53 18.55
CA GLN A 115 -11.02 -9.20 17.18
C GLN A 115 -10.13 -9.90 16.14
N ARG A 116 -8.84 -10.08 16.47
CA ARG A 116 -7.92 -10.87 15.65
C ARG A 116 -8.36 -12.34 15.56
N ASN A 117 -8.71 -12.95 16.69
CA ASN A 117 -9.18 -14.34 16.73
C ASN A 117 -10.51 -14.51 15.97
N ASP A 118 -11.42 -13.54 16.09
CA ASP A 118 -12.68 -13.57 15.36
C ASP A 118 -12.49 -13.48 13.85
N ASN A 119 -11.60 -12.60 13.39
CA ASN A 119 -11.27 -12.52 11.97
C ASN A 119 -10.58 -13.79 11.45
N LEU A 120 -9.75 -14.44 12.26
CA LEU A 120 -9.17 -15.74 11.91
C LEU A 120 -10.25 -16.82 11.78
N LYS A 121 -11.20 -16.89 12.71
CA LYS A 121 -12.34 -17.82 12.66
C LYS A 121 -13.23 -17.58 11.44
N LYS A 122 -13.47 -16.32 11.06
CA LYS A 122 -14.26 -15.98 9.87
C LYS A 122 -13.60 -16.39 8.56
N PHE A 123 -12.27 -16.53 8.54
CA PHE A 123 -11.51 -16.89 7.34
C PHE A 123 -11.33 -18.39 7.16
N GLN A 124 -11.32 -19.17 8.25
CA GLN A 124 -11.24 -20.63 8.25
C GLN A 124 -12.47 -21.24 7.59
#